data_AF-A0A7K1TRD8-F1
#
_entry.id   AF-A0A7K1TRD8-F1
#
_cell.length_a   1.000
_cell.length_b   1.000
_cell.length_c   1.000
_cell.angle_alpha   90.00
_cell.angle_beta   90.00
_cell.angle_gamma   90.00
#
_symmetry.space_group_name_H-M   'P 1'
#
loop_
_entity.id
_entity.type
_entity.pdbx_description
1 polymer ?
#
loop_
_entity_poly.entity_id
_entity_poly.type
_entity_poly.pdbx_seq_one_letter_code
_entity_poly.pdbx_strand_id
1 'polypeptide(L)'
;MLQRATWRLWPWLNWLLPIGFVLFCLWRLLSFRGETALTLVLASPLIIPAAGLLGSLPRLVLRRAGVRSTPAPRIWLLVLHWWCWPAVAFAMPDMTLTGDPTETPSAPVPSVLQQMVGAPMGGVLSAWALVVAVVVGLGSWVALLVVTAGPAALRHRRAWLRAGWAAAVLAPVLLFGVAAAGVAAGQARWDAAGERPAQATARTADEQIALAEHRYDTVQQVVADLRAVAAPQLWESDAACAEPADATATGLDSYRVIIGFRHQATGDLVVDRDAFVRVLADAGWTITDEREAPMSIEARGPQGAEIRLVADGDMPFRISATAGSWWQSADQPGTSRTCEPGRGAGGGYAADRWPGLG
;
A
#
# COMPACT_ATOMS: atom_id res chain seq x y z
N MET A 1 -36.51 -18.81 19.05
CA MET A 1 -35.25 -19.57 19.23
C MET A 1 -34.01 -18.69 19.11
N LEU A 2 -33.86 -17.89 18.04
CA LEU A 2 -32.67 -17.04 17.81
C LEU A 2 -32.25 -16.13 18.99
N GLN A 3 -33.17 -15.40 19.63
CA GLN A 3 -32.82 -14.54 20.79
C GLN A 3 -32.22 -15.30 21.98
N ARG A 4 -32.65 -16.55 22.19
CA ARG A 4 -32.09 -17.42 23.25
C ARG A 4 -30.74 -17.98 22.84
N ALA A 5 -30.56 -18.33 21.57
CA ALA A 5 -29.27 -18.77 21.03
C ALA A 5 -28.22 -17.65 21.15
N THR A 6 -28.52 -16.44 20.66
CA THR A 6 -27.62 -15.29 20.78
C THR A 6 -27.29 -14.99 22.25
N TRP A 7 -28.28 -15.07 23.15
CA TRP A 7 -28.06 -14.85 24.59
C TRP A 7 -27.13 -15.88 25.24
N ARG A 8 -27.13 -17.11 24.75
CA ARG A 8 -26.24 -18.20 25.20
C ARG A 8 -24.85 -18.09 24.59
N LEU A 9 -24.76 -17.70 23.31
CA LEU A 9 -23.51 -17.55 22.57
C LEU A 9 -22.72 -16.30 22.97
N TRP A 10 -23.41 -15.24 23.40
CA TRP A 10 -22.78 -13.96 23.74
C TRP A 10 -21.52 -14.07 24.64
N PRO A 11 -21.57 -14.71 25.83
CA PRO A 11 -20.38 -14.81 26.67
C PRO A 11 -19.24 -15.52 25.94
N TRP A 12 -19.55 -16.63 25.25
CA TRP A 12 -18.54 -17.39 24.52
C TRP A 12 -17.88 -16.56 23.44
N LEU A 13 -18.65 -15.88 22.58
CA LEU A 13 -18.09 -15.08 21.49
C LEU A 13 -17.27 -13.89 21.98
N ASN A 14 -17.65 -13.25 23.10
CA ASN A 14 -16.86 -12.16 23.67
C ASN A 14 -15.47 -12.59 24.16
N TRP A 15 -15.30 -13.85 24.54
CA TRP A 15 -14.00 -14.39 24.96
C TRP A 15 -13.28 -15.06 23.80
N LEU A 16 -13.98 -15.83 22.97
CA LEU A 16 -13.38 -16.57 21.87
C LEU A 16 -12.89 -15.67 20.74
N LEU A 17 -13.55 -14.53 20.46
CA LEU A 17 -13.10 -13.61 19.41
C LEU A 17 -11.73 -12.96 19.71
N PRO A 18 -11.49 -12.34 20.89
CA PRO A 18 -10.17 -11.81 21.21
C PRO A 18 -9.12 -12.93 21.36
N ILE A 19 -9.49 -14.11 21.87
CA ILE A 19 -8.58 -15.27 21.89
C ILE A 19 -8.20 -15.66 20.45
N GLY A 20 -9.19 -15.80 19.56
CA GLY A 20 -8.96 -16.14 18.16
C GLY A 20 -8.12 -15.08 17.43
N PHE A 21 -8.34 -13.80 17.72
CA PHE A 21 -7.53 -12.70 17.22
C PHE A 21 -6.07 -12.82 17.67
N VAL A 22 -5.82 -13.09 18.96
CA VAL A 22 -4.46 -13.30 19.49
C VAL A 22 -3.82 -14.55 18.90
N LEU A 23 -4.56 -15.64 18.72
CA LEU A 23 -4.06 -16.85 18.07
C LEU A 23 -3.70 -16.58 16.59
N PHE A 24 -4.47 -15.74 15.91
CA PHE A 24 -4.14 -15.27 14.57
C PHE A 24 -2.85 -14.42 14.56
N CYS A 25 -2.69 -13.50 15.52
CA CYS A 25 -1.43 -12.76 15.69
C CYS A 25 -0.26 -13.70 15.98
N LEU A 26 -0.44 -14.73 16.82
CA LEU A 26 0.60 -15.73 17.09
C LEU A 26 0.97 -16.50 15.82
N TRP A 27 -0.01 -16.92 15.02
CA TRP A 27 0.25 -17.54 13.72
C TRP A 27 1.04 -16.59 12.80
N ARG A 28 0.65 -15.32 12.69
CA ARG A 28 1.40 -14.34 11.89
C ARG A 28 2.83 -14.13 12.39
N LEU A 29 3.02 -14.08 13.70
CA LEU A 29 4.35 -13.98 14.31
C LEU A 29 5.22 -15.19 13.93
N LEU A 30 4.68 -16.40 14.02
CA LEU A 30 5.41 -17.63 13.72
C LEU A 30 5.70 -17.80 12.22
N SER A 31 4.79 -17.36 11.35
CA SER A 31 4.93 -17.51 9.89
C SER A 31 5.74 -16.39 9.24
N PHE A 32 5.63 -15.16 9.73
CA PHE A 32 6.16 -13.98 9.05
C PHE A 32 7.03 -13.09 9.95
N ARG A 33 7.24 -13.46 11.22
CA ARG A 33 7.99 -12.65 12.20
C ARG A 33 7.45 -11.22 12.29
N GLY A 34 6.13 -11.07 12.38
CA GLY A 34 5.48 -9.76 12.45
C GLY A 34 5.71 -9.01 13.77
N GLU A 35 6.16 -7.77 13.72
CA GLU A 35 6.39 -6.87 14.86
C GLU A 35 5.08 -6.49 15.55
N THR A 36 4.09 -6.04 14.77
CA THR A 36 2.77 -5.66 15.31
C THR A 36 2.08 -6.86 15.92
N ALA A 37 2.18 -8.02 15.23
CA ALA A 37 1.70 -9.28 15.77
C ALA A 37 2.38 -9.65 17.10
N LEU A 38 3.71 -9.46 17.22
CA LEU A 38 4.42 -9.69 18.48
C LEU A 38 3.91 -8.77 19.60
N THR A 39 3.79 -7.47 19.34
CA THR A 39 3.30 -6.52 20.35
C THR A 39 1.91 -6.92 20.86
N LEU A 40 1.02 -7.36 19.95
CA LEU A 40 -0.33 -7.81 20.30
C LEU A 40 -0.33 -9.13 21.09
N VAL A 41 0.55 -10.07 20.75
CA VAL A 41 0.72 -11.32 21.50
C VAL A 41 1.26 -11.03 22.90
N LEU A 42 2.25 -10.15 23.04
CA LEU A 42 2.80 -9.74 24.34
C LEU A 42 1.76 -8.97 25.18
N ALA A 43 0.93 -8.13 24.56
CA ALA A 43 -0.15 -7.41 25.22
C ALA A 43 -1.40 -8.29 25.48
N SER A 44 -1.43 -9.53 24.98
CA SER A 44 -2.60 -10.42 25.11
C SER A 44 -3.08 -10.68 26.55
N PRO A 45 -2.22 -10.76 27.59
CA PRO A 45 -2.69 -10.91 28.97
C PRO A 45 -3.54 -9.74 29.45
N LEU A 46 -3.44 -8.58 28.81
CA LEU A 46 -4.27 -7.39 29.08
C LEU A 46 -5.44 -7.28 28.09
N ILE A 47 -5.18 -7.49 26.79
CA ILE A 47 -6.19 -7.34 25.73
C ILE A 47 -7.34 -8.32 25.90
N ILE A 48 -7.05 -9.61 26.14
CA ILE A 48 -8.07 -10.65 26.26
C ILE A 48 -9.05 -10.37 27.42
N PRO A 49 -8.61 -10.15 28.67
CA PRO A 49 -9.53 -9.86 29.75
C PRO A 49 -10.25 -8.52 29.57
N ALA A 50 -9.57 -7.47 29.09
CA ALA A 50 -10.21 -6.17 28.84
C ALA A 50 -11.35 -6.31 27.81
N ALA A 51 -11.09 -6.94 26.67
CA ALA A 51 -12.08 -7.19 25.62
C ALA A 51 -13.23 -8.08 26.11
N GLY A 52 -12.91 -9.18 26.81
CA GLY A 52 -13.91 -10.10 27.35
C GLY A 52 -14.85 -9.44 28.36
N LEU A 53 -14.30 -8.61 29.26
CA LEU A 53 -15.07 -7.85 30.25
C LEU A 53 -15.90 -6.74 29.60
N LEU A 54 -15.30 -5.91 28.75
CA LEU A 54 -15.98 -4.81 28.05
C LEU A 54 -17.09 -5.32 27.12
N GLY A 55 -16.86 -6.41 26.39
CA GLY A 55 -17.87 -7.04 25.53
C GLY A 55 -19.01 -7.65 26.34
N SER A 56 -18.76 -8.07 27.59
CA SER A 56 -19.76 -8.66 28.48
C SER A 56 -20.59 -7.61 29.24
N LEU A 57 -20.13 -6.36 29.31
CA LEU A 57 -20.76 -5.28 30.05
C LEU A 57 -22.22 -5.02 29.64
N PRO A 58 -22.58 -4.92 28.34
CA PRO A 58 -23.98 -4.74 27.95
C PRO A 58 -24.87 -5.88 28.47
N ARG A 59 -24.39 -7.12 28.45
CA ARG A 59 -25.15 -8.28 28.95
C ARG A 59 -25.33 -8.22 30.46
N LEU A 60 -24.34 -7.75 31.22
CA LEU A 60 -24.45 -7.57 32.66
C LEU A 60 -25.52 -6.52 33.02
N VAL A 61 -25.54 -5.39 32.31
CA VAL A 61 -26.58 -4.36 32.45
C VAL A 61 -27.98 -4.95 32.20
N LEU A 62 -28.13 -5.74 31.13
CA LEU A 62 -29.40 -6.38 30.80
C LEU A 62 -29.85 -7.43 31.79
N ARG A 63 -28.92 -8.22 32.33
CA ARG A 63 -29.23 -9.19 33.39
C ARG A 63 -29.72 -8.48 34.66
N ARG A 64 -29.08 -7.37 35.04
CA ARG A 64 -29.53 -6.55 36.18
C ARG A 64 -30.92 -5.96 35.97
N ALA A 65 -31.26 -5.63 34.73
CA ALA A 65 -32.61 -5.19 34.34
C ALA A 65 -33.63 -6.34 34.19
N GLY A 66 -33.31 -7.57 34.60
CA GLY A 66 -34.22 -8.72 34.56
C GLY A 66 -34.43 -9.36 33.18
N VAL A 67 -33.67 -8.95 32.15
CA VAL A 67 -33.81 -9.47 30.78
C VAL A 67 -33.23 -10.88 30.68
N ARG A 68 -34.04 -11.82 30.20
CA ARG A 68 -33.68 -13.26 30.08
C ARG A 68 -33.30 -13.70 28.65
N SER A 69 -33.36 -12.81 27.67
CA SER A 69 -33.01 -13.11 26.26
C SER A 69 -32.57 -11.85 25.53
N THR A 70 -31.65 -11.96 24.56
CA THR A 70 -31.16 -10.79 23.81
C THR A 70 -32.31 -10.10 23.09
N PRO A 71 -32.58 -8.81 23.37
CA PRO A 71 -33.63 -8.09 22.66
C PRO A 71 -33.31 -7.96 21.18
N ALA A 72 -34.32 -8.16 20.35
CA ALA A 72 -34.22 -8.14 18.88
C ALA A 72 -33.31 -7.05 18.29
N PRO A 73 -33.44 -5.76 18.67
CA PRO A 73 -32.61 -4.70 18.08
C PRO A 73 -31.14 -4.79 18.46
N ARG A 74 -30.79 -5.48 19.54
CA ARG A 74 -29.40 -5.56 20.00
C ARG A 74 -28.63 -6.67 19.27
N ILE A 75 -29.33 -7.57 18.58
CA ILE A 75 -28.71 -8.69 17.88
C ILE A 75 -27.90 -8.22 16.69
N TRP A 76 -28.40 -7.27 15.89
CA TRP A 76 -27.66 -6.78 14.72
C TRP A 76 -26.42 -5.99 15.13
N LEU A 77 -26.52 -5.15 16.16
CA LEU A 77 -25.39 -4.42 16.72
C LEU A 77 -24.31 -5.36 17.26
N LEU A 78 -24.73 -6.43 17.94
CA LEU A 78 -23.83 -7.43 18.50
C LEU A 78 -23.11 -8.22 17.40
N VAL A 79 -23.83 -8.62 16.36
CA VAL A 79 -23.26 -9.26 15.17
C VAL A 79 -22.26 -8.33 14.48
N LEU A 80 -22.62 -7.06 14.31
CA LEU A 80 -21.75 -6.06 13.68
C LEU A 80 -20.45 -5.88 14.49
N HIS A 81 -20.57 -5.75 15.81
CA HIS A 81 -19.43 -5.65 16.71
C HIS A 81 -18.53 -6.89 16.64
N TRP A 82 -19.12 -8.09 16.64
CA TRP A 82 -18.36 -9.34 16.52
C TRP A 82 -17.62 -9.45 15.19
N TRP A 83 -18.20 -8.98 14.08
CA TRP A 83 -17.56 -8.99 12.77
C TRP A 83 -16.36 -8.04 12.66
N CYS A 84 -16.26 -7.03 13.53
CA CYS A 84 -15.13 -6.11 13.51
C CYS A 84 -13.81 -6.80 13.93
N TRP A 85 -13.86 -7.80 14.80
CA TRP A 85 -12.67 -8.57 15.21
C TRP A 85 -11.96 -9.28 14.04
N PRO A 86 -12.62 -10.16 13.27
CA PRO A 86 -12.00 -10.77 12.11
C PRO A 86 -11.73 -9.72 11.02
N ALA A 87 -12.57 -8.70 10.82
CA ALA A 87 -12.25 -7.65 9.84
C ALA A 87 -10.91 -6.94 10.15
N VAL A 88 -10.66 -6.61 11.42
CA VAL A 88 -9.36 -6.09 11.87
C VAL A 88 -8.25 -7.12 11.62
N ALA A 89 -8.44 -8.39 12.00
CA ALA A 89 -7.45 -9.45 11.80
C ALA A 89 -7.02 -9.58 10.32
N PHE A 90 -7.98 -9.60 9.40
CA PHE A 90 -7.73 -9.78 7.97
C PHE A 90 -7.10 -8.53 7.33
N ALA A 91 -7.42 -7.34 7.82
CA ALA A 91 -6.94 -6.07 7.27
C ALA A 91 -5.66 -5.53 7.94
N MET A 92 -5.22 -6.13 9.04
CA MET A 92 -4.09 -5.64 9.84
C MET A 92 -2.77 -5.64 9.02
N PRO A 93 -2.13 -4.47 8.80
CA PRO A 93 -0.78 -4.41 8.26
C PRO A 93 0.24 -4.85 9.31
N ASP A 94 1.41 -5.28 8.89
CA ASP A 94 2.49 -5.69 9.80
C ASP A 94 3.86 -5.43 9.17
N MET A 95 4.92 -5.47 9.98
CA MET A 95 6.32 -5.29 9.59
C MET A 95 7.14 -6.46 10.10
N THR A 96 8.19 -6.89 9.40
CA THR A 96 9.09 -7.93 9.91
C THR A 96 9.91 -7.41 11.09
N LEU A 97 10.11 -8.27 12.08
CA LEU A 97 10.99 -8.06 13.21
C LEU A 97 12.44 -7.96 12.74
N THR A 98 13.02 -6.76 12.85
CA THR A 98 14.46 -6.53 12.69
C THR A 98 15.21 -7.00 13.94
N GLY A 99 16.06 -8.02 13.76
CA GLY A 99 16.87 -8.59 14.85
C GLY A 99 18.19 -7.83 15.11
N ASP A 100 18.72 -7.15 14.09
CA ASP A 100 19.98 -6.37 14.17
C ASP A 100 19.84 -5.10 13.30
N PRO A 101 20.13 -3.89 13.80
CA PRO A 101 20.06 -2.65 13.00
C PRO A 101 20.96 -2.63 11.75
N THR A 102 21.89 -3.58 11.62
CA THR A 102 22.80 -3.74 10.48
C THR A 102 22.34 -4.78 9.46
N GLU A 103 21.40 -5.67 9.81
CA GLU A 103 20.90 -6.73 8.93
C GLU A 103 19.47 -6.42 8.48
N THR A 104 19.34 -6.01 7.21
CA THR A 104 18.08 -5.78 6.46
C THR A 104 17.07 -4.82 7.09
N PRO A 105 16.69 -3.71 6.41
CA PRO A 105 15.63 -2.84 6.90
C PRO A 105 14.31 -3.61 7.08
N SER A 106 13.53 -3.26 8.11
CA SER A 106 12.23 -3.87 8.40
C SER A 106 11.36 -3.87 7.15
N ALA A 107 10.93 -5.06 6.74
CA ALA A 107 10.16 -5.26 5.52
C ALA A 107 8.68 -5.39 5.88
N PRO A 108 7.78 -4.67 5.21
CA PRO A 108 6.34 -4.84 5.42
C PRO A 108 5.84 -6.24 5.04
N VAL A 109 4.94 -6.77 5.88
CA VAL A 109 4.32 -8.09 5.69
C VAL A 109 2.87 -7.91 5.27
N PRO A 110 2.46 -8.39 4.08
CA PRO A 110 1.13 -8.13 3.54
C PRO A 110 0.03 -8.70 4.43
N SER A 111 -1.05 -7.93 4.62
CA SER A 111 -2.25 -8.39 5.34
C SER A 111 -2.91 -9.56 4.59
N VAL A 112 -3.79 -10.32 5.23
CA VAL A 112 -4.52 -11.41 4.53
C VAL A 112 -5.40 -10.84 3.42
N LEU A 113 -6.02 -9.67 3.66
CA LEU A 113 -6.78 -8.98 2.64
C LEU A 113 -5.89 -8.55 1.46
N GLN A 114 -4.69 -8.05 1.72
CA GLN A 114 -3.72 -7.71 0.68
C GLN A 114 -3.26 -8.96 -0.09
N GLN A 115 -3.02 -10.08 0.59
CA GLN A 115 -2.68 -11.35 -0.05
C GLN A 115 -3.82 -11.87 -0.94
N MET A 116 -5.08 -11.67 -0.53
CA MET A 116 -6.25 -12.05 -1.32
C MET A 116 -6.48 -11.11 -2.51
N VAL A 117 -6.27 -9.81 -2.34
CA VAL A 117 -6.57 -8.77 -3.34
C VAL A 117 -5.44 -8.60 -4.35
N GLY A 118 -4.20 -8.85 -3.94
CA GLY A 118 -3.02 -8.47 -4.69
C GLY A 118 -2.78 -6.96 -4.66
N ALA A 119 -1.60 -6.58 -5.12
CA ALA A 119 -1.18 -5.19 -5.21
C ALA A 119 -1.67 -4.52 -6.51
N PRO A 120 -1.78 -3.18 -6.57
CA PRO A 120 -1.55 -2.17 -5.52
C PRO A 120 -2.77 -1.88 -4.62
N MET A 121 -3.97 -2.37 -4.97
CA MET A 121 -5.19 -2.01 -4.23
C MET A 121 -5.25 -2.64 -2.83
N GLY A 122 -4.55 -3.76 -2.60
CA GLY A 122 -4.54 -4.47 -1.34
C GLY A 122 -4.09 -3.63 -0.14
N GLY A 123 -3.10 -2.75 -0.30
CA GLY A 123 -2.59 -1.89 0.78
C GLY A 123 -3.60 -0.83 1.21
N VAL A 124 -4.09 -0.02 0.26
CA VAL A 124 -5.09 1.03 0.50
C VAL A 124 -6.39 0.45 1.02
N LEU A 125 -6.87 -0.65 0.42
CA LEU A 125 -8.09 -1.32 0.86
C LEU A 125 -7.95 -1.89 2.28
N SER A 126 -6.79 -2.46 2.61
CA SER A 126 -6.51 -2.95 3.97
C SER A 126 -6.52 -1.82 4.98
N ALA A 127 -5.89 -0.69 4.69
CA ALA A 127 -5.91 0.48 5.58
C ALA A 127 -7.34 0.99 5.80
N TRP A 128 -8.13 1.17 4.74
CA TRP A 128 -9.52 1.57 4.84
C TRP A 128 -10.38 0.56 5.60
N ALA A 129 -10.22 -0.74 5.29
CA ALA A 129 -10.96 -1.80 5.95
C ALA A 129 -10.63 -1.86 7.45
N LEU A 130 -9.37 -1.64 7.84
CA LEU A 130 -8.94 -1.55 9.22
C LEU A 130 -9.61 -0.36 9.93
N VAL A 131 -9.52 0.84 9.35
CA VAL A 131 -10.13 2.06 9.92
C VAL A 131 -11.63 1.88 10.08
N VAL A 132 -12.32 1.40 9.04
CA VAL A 132 -13.76 1.15 9.07
C VAL A 132 -14.11 0.10 10.12
N ALA A 133 -13.35 -1.01 10.21
CA ALA A 133 -13.60 -2.04 11.21
C ALA A 133 -13.44 -1.52 12.64
N VAL A 134 -12.44 -0.68 12.91
CA VAL A 134 -12.23 -0.07 14.23
C VAL A 134 -13.36 0.92 14.55
N VAL A 135 -13.68 1.84 13.64
CA VAL A 135 -14.73 2.85 13.84
C VAL A 135 -16.10 2.20 14.02
N VAL A 136 -16.45 1.22 13.17
CA VAL A 136 -17.71 0.47 13.27
C VAL A 136 -17.73 -0.40 14.53
N GLY A 137 -16.59 -0.99 14.92
CA GLY A 137 -16.46 -1.79 16.14
C GLY A 137 -16.71 -0.98 17.40
N LEU A 138 -16.10 0.20 17.49
CA LEU A 138 -16.30 1.15 18.59
C LEU A 138 -17.73 1.73 18.58
N GLY A 139 -18.20 2.19 17.42
CA GLY A 139 -19.53 2.76 17.27
C GLY A 139 -20.65 1.77 17.60
N SER A 140 -20.53 0.51 17.16
CA SER A 140 -21.48 -0.55 17.50
C SER A 140 -21.45 -0.92 18.98
N TRP A 141 -20.28 -0.89 19.62
CA TRP A 141 -20.16 -1.11 21.07
C TRP A 141 -20.79 0.02 21.89
N VAL A 142 -20.52 1.28 21.55
CA VAL A 142 -21.16 2.45 22.19
C VAL A 142 -22.67 2.41 22.00
N ALA A 143 -23.13 2.13 20.78
CA ALA A 143 -24.55 1.99 20.48
C ALA A 143 -25.20 0.84 21.28
N LEU A 144 -24.52 -0.30 21.46
CA LEU A 144 -24.99 -1.37 22.34
C LEU A 144 -25.19 -0.85 23.76
N LEU A 145 -24.23 -0.12 24.33
CA LEU A 145 -24.34 0.42 25.68
C LEU A 145 -25.52 1.37 25.83
N VAL A 146 -25.62 2.37 24.95
CA VAL A 146 -26.72 3.35 24.95
C VAL A 146 -28.08 2.66 24.84
N VAL A 147 -28.20 1.73 23.89
CA VAL A 147 -29.45 0.98 23.66
C VAL A 147 -29.73 -0.01 24.80
N THR A 148 -28.72 -0.48 25.54
CA THR A 148 -28.93 -1.29 26.76
C THR A 148 -29.40 -0.47 27.95
N ALA A 149 -29.03 0.80 28.04
CA ALA A 149 -29.44 1.69 29.13
C ALA A 149 -30.87 2.22 28.99
N GLY A 150 -31.38 2.38 27.76
CA GLY A 150 -32.71 2.94 27.50
C GLY A 150 -33.84 1.90 27.29
N PRO A 151 -35.11 2.26 27.59
CA PRO A 151 -36.28 1.47 27.21
C PRO A 151 -36.54 1.57 25.70
N ALA A 152 -36.11 0.57 24.93
CA ALA A 152 -36.37 0.54 23.49
C ALA A 152 -37.74 -0.10 23.19
N ALA A 153 -38.79 0.72 23.05
CA ALA A 153 -40.05 0.30 22.44
C ALA A 153 -39.88 0.27 20.91
N LEU A 154 -40.09 -0.89 20.27
CA LEU A 154 -39.94 -1.02 18.81
C LEU A 154 -41.19 -1.62 18.17
N ARG A 155 -41.72 -0.89 17.17
CA ARG A 155 -42.86 -1.29 16.34
C ARG A 155 -42.62 -2.55 15.47
N HIS A 156 -41.37 -2.89 15.11
CA HIS A 156 -41.07 -3.95 14.13
C HIS A 156 -40.03 -5.00 14.56
N ARG A 157 -40.24 -5.64 15.72
CA ARG A 157 -39.33 -6.63 16.34
C ARG A 157 -38.84 -7.76 15.41
N ARG A 158 -39.71 -8.30 14.53
CA ARG A 158 -39.38 -9.43 13.66
C ARG A 158 -38.49 -9.04 12.48
N ALA A 159 -38.63 -7.84 11.93
CA ALA A 159 -37.82 -7.36 10.82
C ALA A 159 -36.35 -7.18 11.24
N TRP A 160 -36.11 -6.55 12.40
CA TRP A 160 -34.77 -6.36 12.96
C TRP A 160 -34.03 -7.67 13.28
N LEU A 161 -34.76 -8.69 13.71
CA LEU A 161 -34.21 -10.04 13.90
C LEU A 161 -33.69 -10.64 12.59
N ARG A 162 -34.47 -10.55 11.51
CA ARG A 162 -34.07 -11.07 10.19
C ARG A 162 -32.89 -10.28 9.64
N ALA A 163 -32.94 -8.95 9.74
CA ALA A 163 -31.86 -8.08 9.28
C ALA A 163 -30.52 -8.38 10.00
N GLY A 164 -30.53 -8.57 11.32
CA GLY A 164 -29.30 -8.89 12.06
C GLY A 164 -28.66 -10.22 11.70
N TRP A 165 -29.46 -11.25 11.40
CA TRP A 165 -28.96 -12.55 10.97
C TRP A 165 -28.61 -12.58 9.48
N ALA A 166 -29.36 -11.86 8.65
CA ALA A 166 -28.97 -11.62 7.26
C ALA A 166 -27.61 -10.90 7.22
N ALA A 167 -27.38 -9.90 8.05
CA ALA A 167 -26.07 -9.24 8.17
C ALA A 167 -24.97 -10.21 8.65
N ALA A 168 -25.26 -11.12 9.59
CA ALA A 168 -24.28 -12.11 10.05
C ALA A 168 -23.77 -13.02 8.91
N VAL A 169 -24.67 -13.39 7.99
CA VAL A 169 -24.39 -14.28 6.85
C VAL A 169 -23.88 -13.51 5.63
N LEU A 170 -24.41 -12.32 5.36
CA LEU A 170 -24.06 -11.51 4.21
C LEU A 170 -22.76 -10.73 4.40
N ALA A 171 -22.39 -10.34 5.62
CA ALA A 171 -21.14 -9.63 5.88
C ALA A 171 -19.89 -10.37 5.36
N PRO A 172 -19.69 -11.69 5.60
CA PRO A 172 -18.55 -12.40 5.02
C PRO A 172 -18.64 -12.45 3.49
N VAL A 173 -19.83 -12.69 2.92
CA VAL A 173 -20.02 -12.70 1.46
C VAL A 173 -19.70 -11.34 0.84
N LEU A 174 -20.08 -10.24 1.50
CA LEU A 174 -19.77 -8.88 1.08
C LEU A 174 -18.28 -8.59 1.24
N LEU A 175 -17.63 -9.02 2.32
CA LEU A 175 -16.19 -8.87 2.50
C LEU A 175 -15.42 -9.61 1.39
N PHE A 176 -15.78 -10.85 1.11
CA PHE A 176 -15.21 -11.62 0.00
C PHE A 176 -15.54 -11.01 -1.37
N GLY A 177 -16.76 -10.49 -1.56
CA GLY A 177 -17.18 -9.83 -2.79
C GLY A 177 -16.42 -8.52 -3.04
N VAL A 178 -16.20 -7.71 -1.99
CA VAL A 178 -15.37 -6.50 -2.06
C VAL A 178 -13.91 -6.85 -2.29
N ALA A 179 -13.39 -7.90 -1.65
CA ALA A 179 -12.05 -8.40 -1.91
C ALA A 179 -11.92 -8.86 -3.38
N ALA A 180 -12.83 -9.69 -3.88
CA ALA A 180 -12.82 -10.18 -5.26
C ALA A 180 -12.97 -9.05 -6.30
N ALA A 181 -13.83 -8.06 -6.03
CA ALA A 181 -13.94 -6.86 -6.86
C ALA A 181 -12.64 -6.04 -6.83
N GLY A 182 -12.01 -5.93 -5.65
CA GLY A 182 -10.69 -5.34 -5.47
C GLY A 182 -9.60 -6.05 -6.28
N VAL A 183 -9.61 -7.40 -6.29
CA VAL A 183 -8.70 -8.21 -7.13
C VAL A 183 -8.91 -7.85 -8.59
N ALA A 184 -10.15 -7.93 -9.07
CA ALA A 184 -10.47 -7.67 -10.45
C ALA A 184 -10.06 -6.25 -10.88
N ALA A 185 -10.25 -5.26 -10.00
CA ALA A 185 -9.87 -3.87 -10.26
C ALA A 185 -8.35 -3.63 -10.18
N GLY A 186 -7.64 -4.30 -9.26
CA GLY A 186 -6.19 -4.25 -9.16
C GLY A 186 -5.51 -4.86 -10.37
N GLN A 187 -6.00 -6.00 -10.85
CA GLN A 187 -5.51 -6.70 -12.04
C GLN A 187 -5.82 -5.97 -13.36
N ALA A 188 -6.73 -4.98 -13.34
CA ALA A 188 -7.03 -4.16 -14.51
C ALA A 188 -6.05 -2.99 -14.70
N ARG A 189 -5.13 -2.75 -13.75
CA ARG A 189 -4.12 -1.69 -13.87
C ARG A 189 -2.95 -2.16 -14.73
N TRP A 190 -2.40 -1.22 -15.48
CA TRP A 190 -1.18 -1.38 -16.24
C TRP A 190 -0.10 -0.52 -15.58
N ASP A 191 1.12 -1.02 -15.45
CA ASP A 191 2.25 -0.14 -15.14
C ASP A 191 2.58 0.73 -16.36
N ALA A 192 3.59 1.59 -16.17
CA ALA A 192 4.11 2.41 -17.24
C ALA A 192 4.47 1.50 -18.44
N ALA A 193 5.15 0.37 -18.21
CA ALA A 193 5.53 -0.61 -19.22
C ALA A 193 4.40 -1.42 -19.88
N GLY A 194 3.14 -1.14 -19.59
CA GLY A 194 2.03 -1.86 -20.17
C GLY A 194 1.94 -3.31 -19.67
N GLU A 195 2.47 -3.58 -18.48
CA GLU A 195 2.35 -4.87 -17.81
C GLU A 195 1.31 -4.83 -16.70
N ARG A 196 0.63 -5.96 -16.54
CA ARG A 196 -0.31 -6.16 -15.43
C ARG A 196 0.43 -6.71 -14.21
N PRO A 197 -0.08 -6.44 -12.99
CA PRO A 197 0.45 -7.04 -11.77
C PRO A 197 0.59 -8.57 -11.87
N ALA A 198 -0.40 -9.27 -12.42
CA ALA A 198 -0.33 -10.73 -12.62
C ALA A 198 0.88 -11.20 -13.43
N GLN A 199 1.31 -10.43 -14.43
CA GLN A 199 2.46 -10.77 -15.28
C GLN A 199 3.77 -10.57 -14.51
N ALA A 200 3.89 -9.47 -13.77
CA ALA A 200 5.02 -9.25 -12.88
C ALA A 200 5.11 -10.35 -11.82
N THR A 201 3.98 -10.76 -11.23
CA THR A 201 3.95 -11.78 -10.18
C THR A 201 4.24 -13.21 -10.65
N ALA A 202 4.18 -13.46 -11.95
CA ALA A 202 4.50 -14.77 -12.52
C ALA A 202 6.00 -15.00 -12.72
N ARG A 203 6.82 -13.93 -12.61
CA ARG A 203 8.26 -13.97 -12.87
C ARG A 203 9.08 -14.34 -11.64
N THR A 204 10.22 -14.97 -11.89
CA THR A 204 11.23 -15.18 -10.85
C THR A 204 11.91 -13.85 -10.47
N ALA A 205 12.61 -13.82 -9.33
CA ALA A 205 13.37 -12.64 -8.91
C ALA A 205 14.42 -12.24 -9.96
N ASP A 206 15.17 -13.19 -10.51
CA ASP A 206 16.18 -12.95 -11.55
C ASP A 206 15.57 -12.35 -12.83
N GLU A 207 14.39 -12.84 -13.24
CA GLU A 207 13.66 -12.30 -14.39
C GLU A 207 13.15 -10.87 -14.14
N GLN A 208 12.78 -10.54 -12.91
CA GLN A 208 12.39 -9.18 -12.53
C GLN A 208 13.61 -8.24 -12.52
N ILE A 209 14.75 -8.68 -11.99
CA ILE A 209 16.01 -7.90 -12.00
C ILE A 209 16.46 -7.61 -13.44
N ALA A 210 16.54 -8.64 -14.29
CA ALA A 210 16.96 -8.48 -15.68
C ALA A 210 16.02 -7.54 -16.46
N LEU A 211 14.72 -7.60 -16.18
CA LEU A 211 13.73 -6.69 -16.78
C LEU A 211 13.92 -5.24 -16.30
N ALA A 212 14.21 -5.03 -15.02
CA ALA A 212 14.50 -3.71 -14.47
C ALA A 212 15.77 -3.10 -15.08
N GLU A 213 16.85 -3.87 -15.19
CA GLU A 213 18.09 -3.47 -15.86
C GLU A 213 17.85 -3.12 -17.33
N HIS A 214 17.12 -3.97 -18.06
CA HIS A 214 16.81 -3.71 -19.47
C HIS A 214 15.98 -2.43 -19.66
N ARG A 215 15.00 -2.19 -18.78
CA ARG A 215 14.19 -0.95 -18.80
C ARG A 215 15.03 0.28 -18.45
N TYR A 216 15.91 0.15 -17.46
CA TYR A 216 16.86 1.20 -17.09
C TYR A 216 17.74 1.60 -18.28
N ASP A 217 18.36 0.63 -18.95
CA ASP A 217 19.23 0.88 -20.11
C ASP A 217 18.47 1.53 -21.26
N THR A 218 17.21 1.12 -21.49
CA THR A 218 16.36 1.70 -22.54
C THR A 218 16.09 3.20 -22.29
N VAL A 219 15.76 3.57 -21.05
CA VAL A 219 15.54 4.99 -20.70
C VAL A 219 16.85 5.76 -20.68
N GLN A 220 17.93 5.16 -20.18
CA GLN A 220 19.26 5.78 -20.18
C GLN A 220 19.75 6.11 -21.58
N GLN A 221 19.49 5.25 -22.57
CA GLN A 221 19.86 5.53 -23.96
C GLN A 221 19.20 6.81 -24.48
N VAL A 222 17.89 7.00 -24.24
CA VAL A 222 17.19 8.23 -24.64
C VAL A 222 17.76 9.44 -23.90
N VAL A 223 18.02 9.32 -22.59
CA VAL A 223 18.63 10.40 -21.80
C VAL A 223 20.05 10.72 -22.30
N ALA A 224 20.83 9.72 -22.72
CA ALA A 224 22.15 9.91 -23.31
C ALA A 224 22.09 10.67 -24.64
N ASP A 225 21.13 10.33 -25.51
CA ASP A 225 20.92 11.02 -26.78
C ASP A 225 20.51 12.48 -26.55
N LEU A 226 19.61 12.73 -25.60
CA LEU A 226 19.22 14.09 -25.18
C LEU A 226 20.41 14.87 -24.62
N ARG A 227 21.23 14.24 -23.78
CA ARG A 227 22.48 14.84 -23.29
C ARG A 227 23.40 15.20 -24.45
N ALA A 228 23.58 14.32 -25.43
CA ALA A 228 24.45 14.55 -26.57
C ALA A 228 24.01 15.75 -27.43
N VAL A 229 22.70 15.98 -27.55
CA VAL A 229 22.14 17.17 -28.22
C VAL A 229 22.42 18.46 -27.42
N ALA A 230 22.33 18.40 -26.09
CA ALA A 230 22.61 19.56 -25.24
C ALA A 230 24.11 19.88 -25.13
N ALA A 231 24.92 18.89 -24.76
CA ALA A 231 26.36 19.01 -24.58
C ALA A 231 27.03 17.62 -24.62
N PRO A 232 28.18 17.46 -25.29
CA PRO A 232 28.83 16.15 -25.40
C PRO A 232 29.52 15.69 -24.09
N GLN A 233 29.81 16.60 -23.15
CA GLN A 233 30.60 16.32 -21.94
C GLN A 233 30.10 17.13 -20.73
N LEU A 234 30.75 16.96 -19.57
CA LEU A 234 30.51 17.72 -18.33
C LEU A 234 29.14 17.47 -17.69
N TRP A 235 28.63 16.24 -17.82
CA TRP A 235 27.43 15.79 -17.11
C TRP A 235 27.79 15.19 -15.76
N GLU A 236 27.05 15.54 -14.72
CA GLU A 236 27.13 14.87 -13.43
C GLU A 236 25.85 14.09 -13.19
N SER A 237 25.99 12.86 -12.70
CA SER A 237 24.85 12.07 -12.24
C SER A 237 24.31 12.70 -10.96
N ASP A 238 23.04 13.06 -10.99
CA ASP A 238 22.28 13.58 -9.87
C ASP A 238 21.43 12.47 -9.23
N ALA A 239 20.97 11.50 -10.03
CA ALA A 239 20.28 10.30 -9.56
C ALA A 239 20.44 9.16 -10.58
N ALA A 240 20.64 7.93 -10.10
CA ALA A 240 20.66 6.71 -10.91
C ALA A 240 20.34 5.51 -10.02
N CYS A 241 19.06 5.32 -9.72
CA CYS A 241 18.59 4.43 -8.67
C CYS A 241 17.18 3.90 -8.99
N ALA A 242 16.83 2.77 -8.40
CA ALA A 242 15.44 2.34 -8.28
C ALA A 242 14.97 2.57 -6.84
N GLU A 243 13.82 3.21 -6.66
CA GLU A 243 13.20 3.38 -5.35
C GLU A 243 11.73 2.94 -5.36
N PRO A 244 11.13 2.61 -4.21
CA PRO A 244 9.70 2.34 -4.14
C PRO A 244 8.90 3.53 -4.69
N ALA A 245 7.94 3.26 -5.58
CA ALA A 245 7.15 4.32 -6.20
C ALA A 245 6.28 5.08 -5.18
N ASP A 246 5.90 4.40 -4.09
CA ASP A 246 5.17 4.96 -2.96
C ASP A 246 6.03 4.94 -1.69
N ALA A 247 6.56 6.10 -1.28
CA ALA A 247 7.32 6.25 -0.03
C ALA A 247 6.47 6.04 1.23
N THR A 248 5.14 6.03 1.10
CA THR A 248 4.24 5.56 2.15
C THR A 248 4.21 4.04 2.11
N ALA A 249 4.56 3.37 3.21
CA ALA A 249 4.78 1.92 3.39
C ALA A 249 3.69 0.92 2.93
N THR A 250 2.77 1.33 2.06
CA THR A 250 1.64 0.60 1.51
C THR A 250 1.83 0.12 0.06
N GLY A 251 2.91 0.50 -0.63
CA GLY A 251 3.16 0.18 -2.05
C GLY A 251 4.54 -0.44 -2.28
N LEU A 252 4.69 -1.71 -1.92
CA LEU A 252 5.96 -2.46 -2.09
C LEU A 252 6.10 -3.10 -3.46
N ASP A 253 5.03 -3.04 -4.23
CA ASP A 253 4.90 -3.85 -5.42
C ASP A 253 5.19 -3.04 -6.68
N SER A 254 5.71 -1.83 -6.54
CA SER A 254 6.13 -1.02 -7.66
C SER A 254 7.37 -0.21 -7.30
N TYR A 255 8.33 -0.20 -8.20
CA TYR A 255 9.48 0.69 -8.15
C TYR A 255 9.31 1.79 -9.19
N ARG A 256 9.97 2.91 -8.94
CA ARG A 256 10.29 3.89 -9.96
C ARG A 256 11.79 3.94 -10.13
N VAL A 257 12.22 3.82 -11.37
CA VAL A 257 13.59 4.16 -11.76
C VAL A 257 13.67 5.68 -11.82
N ILE A 258 14.69 6.26 -11.20
CA ILE A 258 15.00 7.68 -11.27
C ILE A 258 16.37 7.84 -11.90
N ILE A 259 16.39 8.57 -13.00
CA ILE A 259 17.60 8.97 -13.72
C ILE A 259 17.63 10.50 -13.68
N GLY A 260 18.76 11.07 -13.27
CA GLY A 260 18.95 12.51 -13.20
C GLY A 260 20.37 12.86 -13.58
N PHE A 261 20.51 13.83 -14.48
CA PHE A 261 21.79 14.43 -14.83
C PHE A 261 21.69 15.94 -14.75
N ARG A 262 22.76 16.55 -14.26
CA ARG A 262 22.96 18.00 -14.27
C ARG A 262 24.20 18.35 -15.07
N HIS A 263 24.15 19.41 -15.84
CA HIS A 263 25.33 19.92 -16.53
C HIS A 263 26.11 20.86 -15.61
N GLN A 264 27.45 20.82 -15.66
CA GLN A 264 28.31 21.62 -14.77
C GLN A 264 28.28 23.13 -15.05
N ALA A 265 27.95 23.54 -16.29
CA ALA A 265 27.83 24.95 -16.64
C ALA A 265 26.46 25.51 -16.24
N THR A 266 26.45 26.63 -15.51
CA THR A 266 25.29 27.47 -15.23
C THR A 266 25.25 28.63 -16.25
N GLY A 267 24.07 28.93 -16.81
CA GLY A 267 23.81 30.18 -17.55
C GLY A 267 24.13 30.24 -19.05
N ASP A 268 25.04 29.41 -19.58
CA ASP A 268 25.54 29.57 -20.97
C ASP A 268 25.17 28.42 -21.94
N LEU A 269 24.38 27.44 -21.51
CA LEU A 269 24.02 26.31 -22.38
C LEU A 269 22.88 26.71 -23.33
N VAL A 270 23.23 27.01 -24.59
CA VAL A 270 22.25 27.22 -25.66
C VAL A 270 21.76 25.87 -26.14
N VAL A 271 20.52 25.53 -25.79
CA VAL A 271 19.90 24.25 -26.13
C VAL A 271 19.08 24.37 -27.40
N ASP A 272 19.36 23.53 -28.39
CA ASP A 272 18.54 23.42 -29.59
C ASP A 272 17.24 22.66 -29.28
N ARG A 273 16.18 23.43 -29.02
CA ARG A 273 14.83 22.92 -28.73
C ARG A 273 14.35 21.96 -29.82
N ASP A 274 14.50 22.31 -31.10
CA ASP A 274 13.96 21.52 -32.20
C ASP A 274 14.69 20.18 -32.35
N ALA A 275 15.98 20.14 -32.01
CA ALA A 275 16.74 18.89 -31.93
C ALA A 275 16.26 18.01 -30.76
N PHE A 276 15.98 18.59 -29.59
CA PHE A 276 15.42 17.87 -28.44
C PHE A 276 14.06 17.24 -28.74
N VAL A 277 13.16 18.02 -29.32
CA VAL A 277 11.83 17.54 -29.74
C VAL A 277 11.95 16.41 -30.75
N ARG A 278 12.91 16.50 -31.69
CA ARG A 278 13.17 15.44 -32.67
C ARG A 278 13.63 14.14 -32.03
N VAL A 279 14.62 14.19 -31.12
CA VAL A 279 15.11 13.00 -30.42
C VAL A 279 13.99 12.31 -29.65
N LEU A 280 13.15 13.09 -28.96
CA LEU A 280 11.98 12.56 -28.25
C LEU A 280 10.98 11.91 -29.22
N ALA A 281 10.63 12.60 -30.31
CA ALA A 281 9.69 12.10 -31.30
C ALA A 281 10.19 10.82 -32.00
N ASP A 282 11.47 10.77 -32.38
CA ASP A 282 12.11 9.63 -33.03
C ASP A 282 12.18 8.41 -32.10
N ALA A 283 12.34 8.64 -30.79
CA ALA A 283 12.25 7.62 -29.75
C ALA A 283 10.79 7.22 -29.40
N GLY A 284 9.79 7.81 -30.06
CA GLY A 284 8.36 7.54 -29.83
C GLY A 284 7.76 8.23 -28.61
N TRP A 285 8.42 9.24 -28.05
CA TRP A 285 7.94 10.01 -26.91
C TRP A 285 6.99 11.12 -27.36
N THR A 286 5.97 11.38 -26.54
CA THR A 286 4.98 12.44 -26.79
C THR A 286 5.20 13.58 -25.81
N ILE A 287 5.33 14.80 -26.31
CA ILE A 287 5.48 16.01 -25.48
C ILE A 287 4.14 16.30 -24.78
N THR A 288 4.18 16.51 -23.47
CA THR A 288 3.02 16.74 -22.61
C THR A 288 2.91 18.17 -22.09
N ASP A 289 4.05 18.82 -21.82
CA ASP A 289 4.12 20.25 -21.48
C ASP A 289 5.39 20.84 -22.10
N GLU A 290 5.31 22.09 -22.53
CA GLU A 290 6.43 22.80 -23.14
C GLU A 290 6.34 24.30 -22.83
N ARG A 291 7.43 24.84 -22.27
CA ARG A 291 7.55 26.24 -21.88
C ARG A 291 8.89 26.79 -22.34
N GLU A 292 8.89 28.02 -22.81
CA GLU A 292 10.10 28.66 -23.37
C GLU A 292 10.93 29.43 -22.32
N ALA A 293 10.30 29.97 -21.26
CA ALA A 293 11.01 30.72 -20.22
C ALA A 293 10.35 30.56 -18.83
N PRO A 294 11.02 29.92 -17.84
CA PRO A 294 12.23 29.10 -18.02
C PRO A 294 11.95 27.93 -18.97
N MET A 295 12.97 27.48 -19.71
CA MET A 295 12.80 26.41 -20.69
C MET A 295 12.47 25.12 -19.92
N SER A 296 11.31 24.54 -20.21
CA SER A 296 10.94 23.24 -19.66
C SER A 296 10.22 22.42 -20.70
N ILE A 297 10.67 21.18 -20.88
CA ILE A 297 10.03 20.21 -21.76
C ILE A 297 9.71 18.99 -20.90
N GLU A 298 8.44 18.61 -20.88
CA GLU A 298 7.96 17.38 -20.28
C GLU A 298 7.45 16.47 -21.40
N ALA A 299 7.88 15.21 -21.39
CA ALA A 299 7.49 14.22 -22.37
C ALA A 299 7.15 12.90 -21.71
N ARG A 300 6.17 12.20 -22.27
CA ARG A 300 5.77 10.86 -21.86
C ARG A 300 6.15 9.85 -22.94
N GLY A 301 6.93 8.86 -22.54
CA GLY A 301 7.46 7.84 -23.42
C GLY A 301 6.47 6.71 -23.72
N PRO A 302 6.78 5.90 -24.74
CA PRO A 302 6.20 4.58 -24.85
C PRO A 302 6.60 3.85 -23.57
N GLN A 303 5.65 3.25 -22.87
CA GLN A 303 5.85 2.70 -21.53
C GLN A 303 5.72 3.70 -20.37
N GLY A 304 4.98 4.82 -20.54
CA GLY A 304 4.53 5.67 -19.42
C GLY A 304 5.64 6.33 -18.59
N ALA A 305 6.89 6.20 -19.02
CA ALA A 305 8.02 6.91 -18.47
C ALA A 305 7.87 8.41 -18.75
N GLU A 306 8.37 9.24 -17.86
CA GLU A 306 8.30 10.69 -17.96
C GLU A 306 9.71 11.24 -18.00
N ILE A 307 10.00 12.08 -19.00
CA ILE A 307 11.23 12.85 -19.09
C ILE A 307 10.86 14.29 -18.82
N ARG A 308 11.65 14.93 -17.96
CA ARG A 308 11.57 16.34 -17.67
C ARG A 308 12.93 16.98 -17.88
N LEU A 309 12.92 18.05 -18.66
CA LEU A 309 14.04 18.93 -18.90
C LEU A 309 13.73 20.29 -18.29
N VAL A 310 14.73 20.87 -17.61
CA VAL A 310 14.64 22.21 -17.05
C VAL A 310 15.95 22.95 -17.33
N ALA A 311 15.84 24.07 -18.03
CA ALA A 311 16.88 25.08 -18.14
C ALA A 311 16.33 26.39 -17.55
N ASP A 312 16.87 26.78 -16.40
CA ASP A 312 16.56 28.05 -15.75
C ASP A 312 17.86 28.82 -15.61
N GLY A 313 17.87 30.12 -15.95
CA GLY A 313 19.11 30.90 -16.12
C GLY A 313 20.01 30.90 -14.88
N ASP A 314 19.41 30.76 -13.69
CA ASP A 314 20.10 30.75 -12.41
C ASP A 314 20.42 29.33 -11.89
N MET A 315 19.98 28.27 -12.58
CA MET A 315 20.13 26.88 -12.16
C MET A 315 20.89 26.04 -13.21
N PRO A 316 21.64 25.00 -12.80
CA PRO A 316 22.27 24.11 -13.75
C PRO A 316 21.22 23.38 -14.59
N PHE A 317 21.50 23.26 -15.89
CA PHE A 317 20.65 22.53 -16.82
C PHE A 317 20.46 21.08 -16.34
N ARG A 318 19.21 20.63 -16.25
CA ARG A 318 18.87 19.32 -15.69
C ARG A 318 17.98 18.52 -16.63
N ILE A 319 18.34 17.25 -16.82
CA ILE A 319 17.50 16.23 -17.45
C ILE A 319 17.20 15.18 -16.39
N SER A 320 15.93 14.87 -16.19
CA SER A 320 15.48 13.79 -15.33
C SER A 320 14.49 12.89 -16.06
N ALA A 321 14.57 11.59 -15.81
CA ALA A 321 13.62 10.62 -16.29
C ALA A 321 13.10 9.76 -15.12
N THR A 322 11.81 9.46 -15.12
CA THR A 322 11.18 8.55 -14.18
C THR A 322 10.40 7.47 -14.93
N ALA A 323 10.54 6.21 -14.52
CA ALA A 323 9.79 5.11 -15.12
C ALA A 323 9.26 4.19 -14.01
N GLY A 324 7.93 4.10 -13.87
CA GLY A 324 7.27 3.24 -12.88
C GLY A 324 7.06 1.82 -13.40
N SER A 325 7.28 0.81 -12.57
CA SER A 325 7.13 -0.60 -12.97
C SER A 325 6.68 -1.45 -11.79
N TRP A 326 5.89 -2.50 -12.06
CA TRP A 326 5.52 -3.48 -11.03
C TRP A 326 6.73 -4.35 -10.62
N TRP A 327 6.76 -4.75 -9.36
CA TRP A 327 7.76 -5.61 -8.72
C TRP A 327 7.10 -6.48 -7.65
N GLN A 328 7.65 -7.66 -7.35
CA GLN A 328 7.10 -8.50 -6.28
C GLN A 328 8.19 -9.14 -5.40
N SER A 329 9.44 -9.13 -5.83
CA SER A 329 10.50 -9.85 -5.12
C SER A 329 10.84 -9.23 -3.76
N ALA A 330 10.89 -10.08 -2.72
CA ALA A 330 11.45 -9.77 -1.40
C ALA A 330 12.96 -9.49 -1.45
N ASP A 331 13.64 -9.97 -2.50
CA ASP A 331 14.98 -9.57 -2.87
C ASP A 331 14.86 -8.26 -3.64
N GLN A 332 14.76 -7.16 -2.90
CA GLN A 332 14.81 -5.82 -3.47
C GLN A 332 16.19 -5.60 -4.10
N PRO A 333 16.31 -4.93 -5.26
CA PRO A 333 17.58 -4.31 -5.62
C PRO A 333 17.95 -3.43 -4.42
N GLY A 334 19.16 -3.61 -3.89
CA GLY A 334 19.56 -3.09 -2.59
C GLY A 334 19.17 -1.62 -2.47
N THR A 335 18.10 -1.33 -1.71
CA THR A 335 17.63 0.04 -1.54
C THR A 335 18.65 0.77 -0.68
N SER A 336 19.68 1.36 -1.30
CA SER A 336 20.37 2.46 -0.65
C SER A 336 19.29 3.51 -0.41
N ARG A 337 19.02 3.82 0.86
CA ARG A 337 17.76 4.42 1.33
C ARG A 337 17.58 5.90 0.93
N THR A 338 18.35 6.35 -0.02
CA THR A 338 18.33 7.66 -0.62
C THR A 338 18.97 7.50 -1.99
N CYS A 339 18.28 7.95 -3.04
CA CYS A 339 18.94 8.42 -4.25
C CYS A 339 19.81 9.63 -3.87
N GLU A 340 20.85 9.40 -3.08
CA GLU A 340 21.87 10.38 -2.82
C GLU A 340 22.64 10.53 -4.14
N PRO A 341 22.87 11.77 -4.60
CA PRO A 341 23.69 12.00 -5.77
C PRO A 341 24.99 11.27 -5.53
N GLY A 342 25.27 10.27 -6.37
CA GLY A 342 26.40 9.39 -6.17
C GLY A 342 27.63 10.25 -5.98
N ARG A 343 28.24 10.22 -4.78
CA ARG A 343 29.60 10.71 -4.56
C ARG A 343 30.59 9.74 -5.23
N GLY A 344 30.35 9.41 -6.50
CA GLY A 344 31.20 8.63 -7.37
C GLY A 344 32.18 9.56 -8.06
N ALA A 345 33.37 9.66 -7.49
CA ALA A 345 34.62 10.07 -8.13
C ALA A 345 34.56 11.21 -9.17
N GLY A 346 34.28 12.45 -8.74
CA GLY A 346 34.89 13.70 -9.25
C GLY A 346 35.11 13.92 -10.77
N GLY A 347 34.43 13.20 -11.66
CA GLY A 347 34.68 13.19 -13.09
C GLY A 347 33.35 13.22 -13.84
N GLY A 348 33.16 14.25 -14.66
CA GLY A 348 31.96 14.35 -15.50
C GLY A 348 31.83 13.16 -16.45
N TYR A 349 30.61 12.70 -16.64
CA TYR A 349 30.23 11.74 -17.65
C TYR A 349 30.25 12.40 -19.05
N ALA A 350 30.75 11.65 -20.02
CA ALA A 350 30.41 11.90 -21.42
C ALA A 350 28.91 11.64 -21.64
N ALA A 351 28.32 12.23 -22.68
CA ALA A 351 26.91 12.08 -22.98
C ALA A 351 26.48 10.61 -23.19
N ASP A 352 27.37 9.76 -23.70
CA ASP A 352 27.15 8.34 -24.00
C ASP A 352 27.51 7.40 -22.84
N ARG A 353 27.90 7.94 -21.67
CA ARG A 353 28.23 7.15 -20.48
C ARG A 353 27.27 7.43 -19.35
N TRP A 354 26.90 6.38 -18.62
CA TRP A 354 26.05 6.46 -17.43
C TRP A 354 26.49 5.42 -16.39
N PRO A 355 26.18 5.64 -15.10
CA PRO A 355 26.38 4.62 -14.07
C PRO A 355 25.43 3.42 -14.28
N GLY A 356 25.82 2.25 -13.79
CA GLY A 356 24.89 1.11 -13.68
C GLY A 356 23.74 1.40 -12.71
N LEU A 357 22.67 0.62 -12.81
CA LEU A 357 21.56 0.69 -11.86
C LEU A 357 22.06 0.29 -10.45
N GLY A 358 21.96 1.22 -9.50
CA GLY A 358 22.44 1.07 -8.13
C GLY A 358 21.39 0.67 -7.11
#